data_AF-A0A535E7I5-F1
#
_entry.id   AF-A0A535E7I5-F1
#
_cell.length_a   1.000
_cell.length_b   1.000
_cell.length_c   1.000
_cell.angle_alpha   90.00
_cell.angle_beta   90.00
_cell.angle_gamma   90.00
#
_symmetry.space_group_name_H-M   'P 1'
#
loop_
_entity.id
_entity.type
_entity.pdbx_description
1 polymer ?
#
loop_
_entity_poly.entity_id
_entity_poly.type
_entity_poly.pdbx_seq_one_letter_code
_entity_poly.pdbx_strand_id
1 'polypeptide(L)'
;MRLRGGGTGYPAAPGPGQPCGLESSVRSRASTPLNASRCRASRIASTIVRSIDVLDKDLSEWLRRHERECAENVETWMVRSLPVPVGVLVECWPDPAWRRALENAVVAGGELTGLLRGADRERGAGIVTADGETAWSAAPTFLVPHPVLIGELDDFRDFATELQVDQAIPQLYRETWARPPDPAGDRVEEFAGAHFEQLLLATRRCRGLGYAFSGGSAVTRVWEAGHLVEARYWIGSDAPDVPVSTGDLIWVTPGGRQLALARVGPVAYSEGMRMAALIHAGRAADDEEEDA
;
A
#
# COMPACT_ATOMS: atom_id res chain seq x y z
N MET A 1 31.57 32.68 -61.96
CA MET A 1 32.43 33.83 -62.24
C MET A 1 33.47 33.92 -61.12
N ARG A 2 34.73 33.54 -61.43
CA ARG A 2 36.07 33.95 -60.89
C ARG A 2 36.08 34.90 -59.65
N LEU A 3 36.91 34.79 -58.58
CA LEU A 3 38.29 34.27 -58.34
C LEU A 3 38.65 34.18 -56.82
N ARG A 4 39.59 33.26 -56.48
CA ARG A 4 40.78 33.28 -55.54
C ARG A 4 40.64 33.82 -54.10
N GLY A 5 41.32 33.32 -53.05
CA GLY A 5 42.38 32.29 -52.91
C GLY A 5 43.12 32.43 -51.55
N GLY A 6 43.91 31.39 -51.18
CA GLY A 6 44.96 31.38 -50.12
C GLY A 6 44.49 30.95 -48.72
N GLY A 7 45.09 29.99 -47.98
CA GLY A 7 46.33 29.23 -48.13
C GLY A 7 47.27 29.48 -46.93
N THR A 8 47.55 28.44 -46.14
CA THR A 8 48.72 28.13 -45.25
C THR A 8 48.19 27.45 -43.97
N GLY A 9 48.78 26.42 -43.35
CA GLY A 9 50.08 25.78 -43.46
C GLY A 9 50.56 25.40 -42.05
N TYR A 10 50.53 24.11 -41.69
CA TYR A 10 51.14 23.51 -40.49
C TYR A 10 52.68 23.69 -40.48
N PRO A 11 53.42 23.62 -39.34
CA PRO A 11 53.87 22.30 -38.83
C PRO A 11 54.28 22.16 -37.33
N ALA A 12 54.28 20.88 -36.91
CA ALA A 12 55.23 20.09 -36.09
C ALA A 12 55.91 20.59 -34.79
N ALA A 13 56.03 19.65 -33.84
CA ALA A 13 56.60 19.70 -32.49
C ALA A 13 58.15 19.76 -32.41
N PRO A 14 58.69 19.99 -31.19
CA PRO A 14 59.77 19.15 -30.66
C PRO A 14 59.66 18.85 -29.14
N GLY A 15 60.21 17.71 -28.69
CA GLY A 15 60.72 17.52 -27.31
C GLY A 15 62.27 17.54 -27.32
N PRO A 16 62.99 16.95 -26.33
CA PRO A 16 62.87 16.97 -24.87
C PRO A 16 64.14 17.63 -24.21
N GLY A 17 64.13 17.90 -22.89
CA GLY A 17 65.37 18.27 -22.15
C GLY A 17 65.19 18.99 -20.81
N GLN A 18 65.46 18.28 -19.71
CA GLN A 18 65.78 18.75 -18.34
C GLN A 18 67.27 19.24 -18.27
N PRO A 19 67.89 19.73 -17.14
CA PRO A 19 67.51 19.90 -15.72
C PRO A 19 68.09 21.20 -15.04
N CYS A 20 68.28 21.17 -13.70
CA CYS A 20 68.95 22.12 -12.75
C CYS A 20 68.00 23.03 -11.95
N GLY A 21 68.11 23.24 -10.63
CA GLY A 21 68.93 22.78 -9.49
C GLY A 21 68.14 23.22 -8.23
N LEU A 22 68.48 23.02 -6.95
CA LEU A 22 69.70 22.67 -6.23
C LEU A 22 69.31 22.18 -4.83
N GLU A 23 70.26 21.49 -4.23
CA GLU A 23 70.38 20.84 -2.91
C GLU A 23 69.87 21.66 -1.69
N SER A 24 69.44 21.04 -0.59
CA SER A 24 70.39 20.56 0.44
C SER A 24 69.76 19.71 1.56
N SER A 25 70.63 18.83 2.06
CA SER A 25 70.52 17.73 3.02
C SER A 25 70.29 18.16 4.48
N VAL A 26 69.48 17.39 5.25
CA VAL A 26 69.74 17.09 6.69
C VAL A 26 69.19 15.70 7.07
N ARG A 27 70.03 14.89 7.73
CA ARG A 27 69.73 13.59 8.37
C ARG A 27 68.82 13.75 9.60
N SER A 28 67.93 12.78 9.91
CA SER A 28 67.81 12.11 11.22
C SER A 28 66.53 11.27 11.34
N ARG A 29 66.61 10.25 12.20
CA ARG A 29 65.70 9.12 12.45
C ARG A 29 64.30 9.52 12.96
N ALA A 30 63.29 8.75 12.56
CA ALA A 30 62.21 8.30 13.44
C ALA A 30 61.49 7.09 12.81
N SER A 31 61.72 5.89 13.33
CA SER A 31 60.86 4.74 13.06
C SER A 31 59.50 4.99 13.72
N THR A 32 58.54 5.48 12.95
CA THR A 32 57.14 5.57 13.38
C THR A 32 56.57 4.14 13.48
N PRO A 33 55.82 3.78 14.54
CA PRO A 33 55.26 2.44 14.64
C PRO A 33 54.19 2.24 13.57
N LEU A 34 54.52 1.48 12.52
CA LEU A 34 53.62 1.05 11.43
C LEU A 34 52.29 0.44 11.94
N ASN A 35 52.26 -0.06 13.18
CA ASN A 35 51.07 -0.67 13.78
C ASN A 35 49.99 0.34 14.21
N ALA A 36 50.35 1.57 14.59
CA ALA A 36 49.34 2.56 15.01
C ALA A 36 48.49 3.06 13.81
N SER A 37 49.14 3.22 12.65
CA SER A 37 48.51 3.62 11.40
C SER A 37 47.63 2.51 10.81
N ARG A 38 48.08 1.25 10.92
CA ARG A 38 47.28 0.05 10.53
C ARG A 38 46.02 -0.10 11.39
N CYS A 39 46.13 0.09 12.71
CA CYS A 39 44.97 0.03 13.61
C CYS A 39 43.96 1.16 13.36
N ARG A 40 44.41 2.36 12.99
CA ARG A 40 43.52 3.48 12.64
C ARG A 40 42.85 3.27 11.28
N ALA A 41 43.57 2.82 10.25
CA ALA A 41 43.00 2.52 8.94
C ALA A 41 41.99 1.35 9.00
N SER A 42 42.30 0.30 9.77
CA SER A 42 41.39 -0.83 10.00
C SER A 42 40.12 -0.39 10.75
N ARG A 43 40.23 0.50 11.76
CA ARG A 43 39.05 1.08 12.43
C ARG A 43 38.22 1.94 11.50
N ILE A 44 38.84 2.82 10.72
CA ILE A 44 38.14 3.69 9.77
C ILE A 44 37.42 2.85 8.71
N ALA A 45 38.08 1.82 8.16
CA ALA A 45 37.45 0.88 7.22
C ALA A 45 36.28 0.13 7.87
N SER A 46 36.43 -0.36 9.10
CA SER A 46 35.34 -1.04 9.82
C SER A 46 34.17 -0.11 10.14
N THR A 47 34.43 1.17 10.44
CA THR A 47 33.39 2.18 10.67
C THR A 47 32.68 2.53 9.38
N ILE A 48 33.40 2.66 8.26
CA ILE A 48 32.83 2.93 6.94
C ILE A 48 31.95 1.76 6.49
N VAL A 49 32.45 0.51 6.56
CA VAL A 49 31.66 -0.69 6.22
C VAL A 49 30.42 -0.78 7.10
N ARG A 50 30.55 -0.61 8.41
CA ARG A 50 29.39 -0.62 9.32
C ARG A 50 28.41 0.52 9.03
N SER A 51 28.88 1.69 8.61
CA SER A 51 27.99 2.80 8.21
C SER A 51 27.28 2.54 6.89
N ILE A 52 27.92 1.86 5.93
CA ILE A 52 27.31 1.45 4.67
C ILE A 52 26.24 0.37 4.93
N ASP A 53 26.53 -0.63 5.76
CA ASP A 53 25.58 -1.70 6.10
C ASP A 53 24.35 -1.15 6.86
N VAL A 54 24.55 -0.15 7.73
CA VAL A 54 23.45 0.52 8.44
C VAL A 54 22.64 1.40 7.50
N LEU A 55 23.28 2.17 6.61
CA LEU A 55 22.59 2.98 5.60
C LEU A 55 21.76 2.12 4.63
N ASP A 56 22.28 0.94 4.26
CA ASP A 56 21.58 -0.03 3.42
C ASP A 56 20.35 -0.61 4.13
N LYS A 57 20.45 -0.91 5.43
CA LYS A 57 19.32 -1.38 6.23
C LYS A 57 18.26 -0.32 6.44
N ASP A 58 18.64 0.89 6.82
CA ASP A 58 17.72 2.00 7.08
C ASP A 58 16.99 2.42 5.80
N LEU A 59 17.71 2.47 4.66
CA LEU A 59 17.11 2.72 3.36
C LEU A 59 16.16 1.59 2.95
N SER A 60 16.56 0.33 3.12
CA SER A 60 15.71 -0.83 2.83
C SER A 60 14.43 -0.84 3.66
N GLU A 61 14.51 -0.49 4.94
CA GLU A 61 13.35 -0.37 5.81
C GLU A 61 12.44 0.78 5.39
N TRP A 62 13.03 1.92 5.03
CA TRP A 62 12.31 3.07 4.50
C TRP A 62 11.57 2.73 3.20
N LEU A 63 12.21 2.07 2.24
CA LEU A 63 11.60 1.66 0.97
C LEU A 63 10.43 0.70 1.20
N ARG A 64 10.60 -0.31 2.06
CA ARG A 64 9.51 -1.23 2.42
C ARG A 64 8.34 -0.51 3.09
N ARG A 65 8.63 0.51 3.91
CA ARG A 65 7.57 1.33 4.50
C ARG A 65 6.84 2.14 3.45
N HIS A 66 7.56 2.79 2.53
CA HIS A 66 6.99 3.53 1.41
C HIS A 66 6.10 2.64 0.54
N GLU A 67 6.54 1.42 0.19
CA GLU A 67 5.72 0.45 -0.54
C GLU A 67 4.41 0.11 0.18
N ARG A 68 4.47 -0.09 1.50
CA ARG A 68 3.26 -0.33 2.31
C ARG A 68 2.34 0.89 2.33
N GLU A 69 2.88 2.08 2.56
CA GLU A 69 2.11 3.33 2.58
C GLU A 69 1.43 3.60 1.23
N CYS A 70 2.11 3.33 0.10
CA CYS A 70 1.51 3.39 -1.24
C CYS A 70 0.34 2.41 -1.37
N ALA A 71 0.51 1.15 -0.99
CA ALA A 71 -0.56 0.15 -1.05
C ALA A 71 -1.76 0.52 -0.16
N GLU A 72 -1.51 0.98 1.07
CA GLU A 72 -2.54 1.44 2.01
C GLU A 72 -3.32 2.65 1.47
N ASN A 73 -2.64 3.56 0.76
CA ASN A 73 -3.30 4.69 0.10
C ASN A 73 -4.22 4.24 -1.04
N VAL A 74 -3.78 3.29 -1.88
CA VAL A 74 -4.62 2.75 -2.96
C VAL A 74 -5.78 1.92 -2.41
N GLU A 75 -5.56 1.12 -1.36
CA GLU A 75 -6.65 0.44 -0.64
C GLU A 75 -7.64 1.45 -0.06
N THR A 76 -7.16 2.59 0.44
CA THR A 76 -8.03 3.68 0.88
C THR A 76 -8.87 4.24 -0.25
N TRP A 77 -8.31 4.42 -1.46
CA TRP A 77 -9.07 4.83 -2.64
C TRP A 77 -10.17 3.83 -2.98
N MET A 78 -9.86 2.53 -2.85
CA MET A 78 -10.79 1.42 -3.08
C MET A 78 -11.94 1.40 -2.07
N VAL A 79 -11.62 1.30 -0.78
CA VAL A 79 -12.61 1.18 0.30
C VAL A 79 -13.49 2.42 0.41
N ARG A 80 -12.95 3.61 0.06
CA ARG A 80 -13.68 4.88 0.14
C ARG A 80 -14.26 5.35 -1.20
N SER A 81 -14.16 4.51 -2.25
CA SER A 81 -14.65 4.82 -3.61
C SER A 81 -14.26 6.23 -4.06
N LEU A 82 -13.03 6.65 -3.78
CA LEU A 82 -12.59 8.03 -4.01
C LEU A 82 -12.28 8.23 -5.49
N PRO A 83 -12.90 9.22 -6.17
CA PRO A 83 -12.47 9.64 -7.49
C PRO A 83 -11.03 10.18 -7.41
N VAL A 84 -10.13 9.53 -8.14
CA VAL A 84 -8.73 9.91 -8.22
C VAL A 84 -8.50 10.65 -9.55
N PRO A 85 -8.04 11.91 -9.53
CA PRO A 85 -7.69 12.61 -10.76
C PRO A 85 -6.60 11.86 -11.53
N VAL A 86 -6.73 11.76 -12.85
CA VAL A 86 -5.71 11.11 -13.69
C VAL A 86 -4.34 11.78 -13.56
N GLY A 87 -4.29 13.08 -13.27
CA GLY A 87 -3.03 13.77 -12.96
C GLY A 87 -2.28 13.13 -11.78
N VAL A 88 -2.98 12.64 -10.75
CA VAL A 88 -2.36 11.91 -9.63
C VAL A 88 -1.77 10.60 -10.13
N LEU A 89 -2.50 9.86 -10.98
CA LEU A 89 -2.00 8.62 -11.57
C LEU A 89 -0.72 8.84 -12.37
N VAL A 90 -0.70 9.87 -13.22
CA VAL A 90 0.45 10.21 -14.07
C VAL A 90 1.68 10.56 -13.25
N GLU A 91 1.52 11.29 -12.14
CA GLU A 91 2.64 11.65 -11.26
C GLU A 91 3.10 10.48 -10.37
N CYS A 92 2.20 9.57 -10.00
CA CYS A 92 2.51 8.38 -9.21
C CYS A 92 3.14 7.24 -10.06
N TRP A 93 2.79 7.10 -11.33
CA TRP A 93 3.20 5.97 -12.18
C TRP A 93 4.72 5.77 -12.35
N PRO A 94 5.56 6.82 -12.38
CA PRO A 94 7.01 6.67 -12.43
C PRO A 94 7.62 6.08 -11.15
N ASP A 95 6.97 6.24 -9.99
CA ASP A 95 7.42 5.68 -8.73
C ASP A 95 7.10 4.17 -8.67
N PRO A 96 8.11 3.28 -8.54
CA PRO A 96 7.88 1.84 -8.49
C PRO A 96 6.95 1.37 -7.37
N ALA A 97 6.95 2.03 -6.20
CA ALA A 97 6.11 1.65 -5.08
C ALA A 97 4.63 1.94 -5.37
N TRP A 98 4.34 3.12 -5.92
CA TRP A 98 3.00 3.48 -6.39
C TRP A 98 2.57 2.61 -7.56
N ARG A 99 3.44 2.40 -8.55
CA ARG A 99 3.13 1.54 -9.69
C ARG A 99 2.82 0.12 -9.24
N ARG A 100 3.59 -0.47 -8.32
CA ARG A 100 3.28 -1.81 -7.77
C ARG A 100 1.89 -1.86 -7.11
N ALA A 101 1.48 -0.80 -6.43
CA ALA A 101 0.15 -0.71 -5.81
C ALA A 101 -1.01 -0.56 -6.81
N LEU A 102 -0.74 0.08 -7.96
CA LEU A 102 -1.75 0.47 -8.95
C LEU A 102 -1.83 -0.46 -10.16
N GLU A 103 -0.68 -0.94 -10.63
CA GLU A 103 -0.57 -1.89 -11.72
C GLU A 103 -1.35 -3.15 -11.36
N ASN A 104 -2.13 -3.65 -12.31
CA ASN A 104 -3.07 -4.76 -12.11
C ASN A 104 -4.29 -4.45 -11.23
N ALA A 105 -4.43 -3.28 -10.61
CA ALA A 105 -5.70 -2.94 -9.98
C ALA A 105 -6.76 -2.80 -11.07
N VAL A 106 -7.95 -3.38 -10.86
CA VAL A 106 -9.13 -3.02 -11.66
C VAL A 106 -9.42 -1.56 -11.36
N VAL A 107 -9.52 -0.76 -12.42
CA VAL A 107 -9.90 0.64 -12.38
C VAL A 107 -11.08 0.89 -13.29
N ALA A 108 -11.91 1.86 -12.93
CA ALA A 108 -13.00 2.35 -13.76
C ALA A 108 -12.75 3.82 -14.13
N GLY A 109 -12.65 4.13 -15.42
CA GLY A 109 -12.43 5.48 -15.95
C GLY A 109 -13.39 5.77 -17.08
N GLY A 110 -14.39 6.63 -16.83
CA GLY A 110 -15.46 6.88 -17.80
C GLY A 110 -16.31 5.62 -17.99
N GLU A 111 -16.40 5.14 -19.22
CA GLU A 111 -17.14 3.91 -19.58
C GLU A 111 -16.25 2.66 -19.57
N LEU A 112 -14.92 2.81 -19.40
CA LEU A 112 -13.97 1.70 -19.45
C LEU A 112 -13.66 1.19 -18.05
N THR A 113 -13.71 -0.13 -17.88
CA THR A 113 -13.28 -0.84 -16.67
C THR A 113 -12.28 -1.94 -17.02
N GLY A 114 -11.19 -2.04 -16.27
CA GLY A 114 -10.22 -3.13 -16.46
C GLY A 114 -8.95 -2.98 -15.63
N LEU A 115 -8.01 -3.89 -15.82
CA LEU A 115 -6.72 -3.89 -15.14
C LEU A 115 -5.86 -2.71 -15.63
N LEU A 116 -5.37 -1.92 -14.68
CA LEU A 116 -4.52 -0.77 -14.99
C LEU A 116 -3.12 -1.24 -15.43
N ARG A 117 -2.68 -0.69 -16.57
CA ARG A 117 -1.42 -1.05 -17.26
C ARG A 117 -0.56 0.15 -17.62
N GLY A 118 -1.11 1.36 -17.54
CA GLY A 118 -0.38 2.56 -17.89
C GLY A 118 -1.03 3.83 -17.38
N ALA A 119 -0.23 4.88 -17.26
CA ALA A 119 -0.69 6.24 -17.05
C ALA A 119 0.10 7.18 -17.95
N ASP A 120 -0.61 8.05 -18.66
CA ASP A 120 -0.04 8.93 -19.67
C ASP A 120 -0.73 10.30 -19.59
N ARG A 121 0.06 11.37 -19.73
CA ARG A 121 -0.44 12.74 -19.59
C ARG A 121 -1.42 13.12 -20.71
N GLU A 122 -1.26 12.58 -21.91
CA GLU A 122 -2.10 12.88 -23.07
C GLU A 122 -3.21 11.84 -23.26
N ARG A 123 -2.89 10.55 -23.05
CA ARG A 123 -3.82 9.43 -23.30
C ARG A 123 -4.65 9.02 -22.07
N GLY A 124 -4.25 9.41 -20.87
CA GLY A 124 -4.92 9.09 -19.63
C GLY A 124 -4.53 7.71 -19.06
N ALA A 125 -5.51 6.92 -18.63
CA ALA A 125 -5.28 5.60 -18.02
C ALA A 125 -5.28 4.49 -19.08
N GLY A 126 -4.20 3.72 -19.17
CA GLY A 126 -4.12 2.53 -20.01
C GLY A 126 -4.69 1.33 -19.28
N ILE A 127 -5.68 0.68 -19.88
CA ILE A 127 -6.49 -0.37 -19.27
C ILE A 127 -6.51 -1.60 -20.18
N VAL A 128 -6.52 -2.79 -19.56
CA VAL A 128 -6.83 -4.05 -20.25
C VAL A 128 -8.12 -4.62 -19.65
N THR A 129 -9.14 -4.83 -20.50
CA THR A 129 -10.45 -5.38 -20.09
C THR A 129 -10.34 -6.86 -19.69
N ALA A 130 -11.40 -7.42 -19.10
CA ALA A 130 -11.44 -8.85 -18.78
C ALA A 130 -11.25 -9.73 -20.03
N ASP A 131 -11.73 -9.27 -21.19
CA ASP A 131 -11.55 -9.93 -22.50
C ASP A 131 -10.13 -9.78 -23.10
N GLY A 132 -9.23 -9.07 -22.41
CA GLY A 132 -7.86 -8.83 -22.89
C GLY A 132 -7.72 -7.69 -23.90
N GLU A 133 -8.78 -6.94 -24.19
CA GLU A 133 -8.71 -5.76 -25.06
C GLU A 133 -7.97 -4.62 -24.36
N THR A 134 -7.03 -3.99 -25.07
CA THR A 134 -6.27 -2.86 -24.54
C THR A 134 -6.88 -1.54 -25.02
N ALA A 135 -7.18 -0.64 -24.09
CA ALA A 135 -7.74 0.68 -24.37
C ALA A 135 -7.11 1.78 -23.50
N TRP A 136 -7.26 3.03 -23.93
CA TRP A 136 -6.88 4.20 -23.13
C TRP A 136 -8.14 4.99 -22.77
N SER A 137 -8.32 5.28 -21.49
CA SER A 137 -9.39 6.14 -21.00
C SER A 137 -8.88 7.56 -20.78
N ALA A 138 -9.48 8.51 -21.49
CA ALA A 138 -9.24 9.95 -21.33
C ALA A 138 -10.12 10.58 -20.23
N ALA A 139 -10.80 9.77 -19.41
CA ALA A 139 -11.62 10.28 -18.31
C ALA A 139 -10.76 11.14 -17.36
N PRO A 140 -11.28 12.27 -16.83
CA PRO A 140 -10.49 13.14 -15.96
C PRO A 140 -10.19 12.53 -14.59
N THR A 141 -10.99 11.55 -14.18
CA THR A 141 -10.86 10.81 -12.93
C THR A 141 -11.08 9.33 -13.16
N PHE A 142 -10.42 8.50 -12.37
CA PHE A 142 -10.70 7.07 -12.29
C PHE A 142 -11.09 6.69 -10.86
N LEU A 143 -11.67 5.50 -10.74
CA LEU A 143 -11.95 4.84 -9.47
C LEU A 143 -11.13 3.56 -9.41
N VAL A 144 -10.71 3.20 -8.21
CA VAL A 144 -10.37 1.81 -7.88
C VAL A 144 -11.66 1.24 -7.28
N PRO A 145 -12.53 0.55 -8.03
CA PRO A 145 -13.78 0.05 -7.48
C PRO A 145 -13.52 -0.98 -6.37
N HIS A 146 -14.34 -0.91 -5.32
CA HIS A 146 -14.45 -2.01 -4.36
C HIS A 146 -14.94 -3.27 -5.09
N PRO A 147 -14.49 -4.50 -4.73
CA PRO A 147 -14.81 -5.70 -5.50
C PRO A 147 -16.31 -5.99 -5.61
N VAL A 148 -17.11 -5.62 -4.60
CA VAL A 148 -18.58 -5.73 -4.64
C VAL A 148 -19.25 -4.87 -5.74
N LEU A 149 -18.53 -3.90 -6.29
CA LEU A 149 -19.00 -3.01 -7.37
C LEU A 149 -18.48 -3.44 -8.75
N ILE A 150 -17.63 -4.46 -8.82
CA ILE A 150 -17.11 -4.99 -10.08
C ILE A 150 -18.13 -6.00 -10.61
N GLY A 151 -18.77 -5.69 -11.74
CA GLY A 151 -19.83 -6.53 -12.32
C GLY A 151 -19.35 -7.92 -12.74
N GLU A 152 -18.19 -7.98 -13.40
CA GLU A 152 -17.56 -9.20 -13.93
C GLU A 152 -16.37 -9.61 -13.06
N LEU A 153 -16.55 -9.61 -11.73
CA LEU A 153 -15.46 -9.86 -10.78
C LEU A 153 -14.78 -11.21 -11.00
N ASP A 154 -15.56 -12.25 -11.31
CA ASP A 154 -15.04 -13.59 -11.55
C ASP A 154 -14.24 -13.67 -12.86
N ASP A 155 -14.67 -12.97 -13.92
CA ASP A 155 -13.91 -12.90 -15.17
C ASP A 155 -12.55 -12.21 -14.95
N PHE A 156 -12.51 -11.14 -14.13
CA PHE A 156 -11.24 -10.52 -13.74
C PHE A 156 -10.35 -11.43 -12.89
N ARG A 157 -10.91 -12.29 -12.03
CA ARG A 157 -10.15 -13.27 -11.23
C ARG A 157 -9.56 -14.37 -12.11
N ASP A 158 -10.36 -14.89 -13.03
CA ASP A 158 -9.92 -15.89 -13.99
C ASP A 158 -8.80 -15.33 -14.88
N PHE A 159 -8.99 -14.12 -15.40
CA PHE A 159 -7.98 -13.44 -16.21
C PHE A 159 -6.71 -13.13 -15.42
N ALA A 160 -6.82 -12.68 -14.17
CA ALA A 160 -5.66 -12.47 -13.30
C ALA A 160 -4.91 -13.77 -12.99
N THR A 161 -5.63 -14.89 -12.84
CA THR A 161 -5.05 -16.22 -12.64
C THR A 161 -4.29 -16.69 -13.87
N GLU A 162 -4.89 -16.55 -15.06
CA GLU A 162 -4.27 -16.93 -16.33
C GLU A 162 -2.98 -16.12 -16.58
N LEU A 163 -3.01 -14.82 -16.33
CA LEU A 163 -1.86 -13.94 -16.49
C LEU A 163 -0.85 -14.02 -15.34
N GLN A 164 -1.10 -14.82 -14.30
CA GLN A 164 -0.30 -14.91 -13.08
C GLN A 164 -0.03 -13.53 -12.46
N VAL A 165 -1.07 -12.69 -12.45
CA VAL A 165 -1.04 -11.33 -11.96
C VAL A 165 -0.98 -11.30 -10.44
N ASP A 166 0.02 -10.60 -9.91
CA ASP A 166 0.12 -10.26 -8.48
C ASP A 166 -0.46 -8.86 -8.24
N GLN A 167 -1.48 -8.76 -7.38
CA GLN A 167 -1.99 -7.47 -6.92
C GLN A 167 -1.40 -7.15 -5.55
N ALA A 168 -0.79 -5.96 -5.43
CA ALA A 168 -0.27 -5.51 -4.14
C ALA A 168 -1.38 -5.05 -3.16
N ILE A 169 -2.58 -4.76 -3.67
CA ILE A 169 -3.77 -4.53 -2.87
C ILE A 169 -4.68 -5.77 -2.93
N PRO A 170 -5.39 -6.13 -1.85
CA PRO A 170 -6.35 -7.21 -1.89
C PRO A 170 -7.64 -6.72 -2.55
N GLN A 171 -7.66 -6.53 -3.87
CA GLN A 171 -8.87 -6.14 -4.59
C GLN A 171 -9.60 -7.41 -5.05
N LEU A 172 -9.12 -8.11 -6.06
CA LEU A 172 -9.86 -9.24 -6.67
C LEU A 172 -10.21 -10.34 -5.67
N TYR A 173 -9.29 -10.64 -4.74
CA TYR A 173 -9.44 -11.72 -3.76
C TYR A 173 -9.84 -11.24 -2.37
N ARG A 174 -10.24 -9.97 -2.21
CA ARG A 174 -10.83 -9.53 -0.94
C ARG A 174 -12.17 -10.20 -0.74
N GLU A 175 -12.35 -10.71 0.48
CA GLU A 175 -13.59 -11.29 0.91
C GLU A 175 -14.69 -10.22 0.90
N THR A 176 -15.83 -10.55 0.30
CA THR A 176 -16.94 -9.61 0.14
C THR A 176 -18.25 -10.24 0.56
N TRP A 177 -19.16 -9.40 1.03
CA TRP A 177 -20.52 -9.77 1.38
C TRP A 177 -21.46 -8.92 0.54
N ALA A 178 -22.20 -9.59 -0.34
CA ALA A 178 -23.27 -8.93 -1.07
C ALA A 178 -24.35 -8.46 -0.08
N ARG A 179 -24.74 -7.20 -0.19
CA ARG A 179 -25.90 -6.69 0.55
C ARG A 179 -27.15 -7.37 0.02
N PRO A 180 -28.01 -7.97 0.86
CA PRO A 180 -29.30 -8.50 0.43
C PRO A 180 -30.12 -7.42 -0.29
N PRO A 181 -31.00 -7.77 -1.25
CA PRO A 181 -31.78 -6.80 -2.01
C PRO A 181 -32.75 -6.00 -1.13
N ASP A 182 -33.41 -6.67 -0.18
CA ASP A 182 -34.34 -6.08 0.79
C ASP A 182 -33.92 -6.41 2.23
N PRO A 183 -32.85 -5.78 2.75
CA PRO A 183 -32.36 -6.09 4.08
C PRO A 183 -33.28 -5.45 5.13
N ALA A 184 -33.82 -6.29 6.03
CA ALA A 184 -34.67 -5.86 7.12
C ALA A 184 -33.85 -5.49 8.37
N GLY A 185 -34.39 -4.63 9.22
CA GLY A 185 -33.77 -4.25 10.50
C GLY A 185 -32.69 -3.17 10.39
N ASP A 186 -31.92 -3.03 11.47
CA ASP A 186 -30.90 -1.99 11.66
C ASP A 186 -29.55 -2.53 12.15
N ARG A 187 -29.39 -3.85 12.20
CA ARG A 187 -28.24 -4.56 12.76
C ARG A 187 -28.07 -5.94 12.14
N VAL A 188 -26.87 -6.49 12.28
CA VAL A 188 -26.54 -7.89 11.97
C VAL A 188 -26.09 -8.59 13.23
N GLU A 189 -26.74 -9.71 13.56
CA GLU A 189 -26.49 -10.51 14.76
C GLU A 189 -25.65 -11.76 14.47
N GLU A 190 -25.32 -12.03 13.20
CA GLU A 190 -24.59 -13.24 12.74
C GLU A 190 -23.28 -13.49 13.49
N PHE A 191 -22.62 -12.43 13.94
CA PHE A 191 -21.34 -12.50 14.65
C PHE A 191 -21.48 -12.24 16.16
N ALA A 192 -22.69 -12.06 16.69
CA ALA A 192 -22.90 -11.83 18.10
C ALA A 192 -22.57 -13.08 18.93
N GLY A 193 -22.20 -12.88 20.19
CA GLY A 193 -21.95 -13.96 21.14
C GLY A 193 -20.56 -14.60 21.07
N ALA A 194 -19.66 -14.16 20.17
CA ALA A 194 -18.30 -14.68 20.14
C ALA A 194 -17.56 -14.41 21.45
N HIS A 195 -17.10 -15.49 22.09
CA HIS A 195 -16.42 -15.41 23.39
C HIS A 195 -14.92 -15.14 23.25
N PHE A 196 -14.42 -14.24 24.09
CA PHE A 196 -12.99 -14.04 24.32
C PHE A 196 -12.72 -14.11 25.83
N GLU A 197 -11.67 -14.85 26.22
CA GLU A 197 -11.27 -14.99 27.63
C GLU A 197 -11.00 -13.63 28.31
N GLN A 198 -10.56 -12.64 27.53
CA GLN A 198 -10.27 -11.28 27.99
C GLN A 198 -10.60 -10.24 26.93
N LEU A 199 -11.20 -9.11 27.34
CA LEU A 199 -11.44 -7.97 26.45
C LEU A 199 -10.14 -7.44 25.80
N LEU A 200 -9.00 -7.55 26.48
CA LEU A 200 -7.69 -7.20 25.95
C LEU A 200 -7.33 -8.02 24.70
N LEU A 201 -7.68 -9.32 24.66
CA LEU A 201 -7.41 -10.18 23.51
C LEU A 201 -8.27 -9.77 22.31
N ALA A 202 -9.57 -9.54 22.54
CA ALA A 202 -10.47 -9.04 21.50
C ALA A 202 -10.01 -7.68 20.95
N THR A 203 -9.62 -6.75 21.84
CA THR A 203 -9.14 -5.41 21.46
C THR A 203 -7.81 -5.48 20.71
N ARG A 204 -6.88 -6.35 21.12
CA ARG A 204 -5.62 -6.59 20.41
C ARG A 204 -5.88 -7.14 19.01
N ARG A 205 -6.84 -8.04 18.86
CA ARG A 205 -7.25 -8.57 17.55
C ARG A 205 -7.78 -7.47 16.64
N CYS A 206 -8.68 -6.62 17.13
CA CYS A 206 -9.21 -5.49 16.37
C CYS A 206 -8.06 -4.61 15.81
N ARG A 207 -7.12 -4.24 16.68
CA ARG A 207 -5.96 -3.41 16.30
C ARG A 207 -4.99 -4.13 15.37
N GLY A 208 -4.74 -5.42 15.59
CA GLY A 208 -3.89 -6.25 14.74
C GLY A 208 -4.45 -6.41 13.32
N LEU A 209 -5.77 -6.32 13.16
CA LEU A 209 -6.46 -6.31 11.88
C LEU A 209 -6.60 -4.89 11.26
N GLY A 210 -6.05 -3.87 11.91
CA GLY A 210 -6.09 -2.48 11.42
C GLY A 210 -7.38 -1.71 11.73
N TYR A 211 -8.29 -2.27 12.53
CA TYR A 211 -9.53 -1.57 12.89
C TYR A 211 -9.35 -0.63 14.07
N ALA A 212 -10.01 0.53 13.98
CA ALA A 212 -10.10 1.45 15.11
C ALA A 212 -10.96 0.82 16.21
N PHE A 213 -10.72 1.22 17.46
CA PHE A 213 -11.52 0.79 18.61
C PHE A 213 -12.01 2.02 19.37
N SER A 214 -13.32 2.18 19.49
CA SER A 214 -13.94 3.34 20.12
C SER A 214 -15.29 2.99 20.72
N GLY A 215 -15.55 3.47 21.95
CA GLY A 215 -16.85 3.27 22.62
C GLY A 215 -17.23 1.80 22.81
N GLY A 216 -16.24 0.92 23.00
CA GLY A 216 -16.46 -0.53 23.14
C GLY A 216 -16.72 -1.27 21.82
N SER A 217 -16.60 -0.60 20.67
CA SER A 217 -16.79 -1.20 19.36
C SER A 217 -15.52 -1.16 18.51
N ALA A 218 -15.33 -2.18 17.68
CA ALA A 218 -14.46 -2.09 16.51
C ALA A 218 -15.14 -1.22 15.45
N VAL A 219 -14.37 -0.37 14.77
CA VAL A 219 -14.90 0.62 13.83
C VAL A 219 -14.15 0.55 12.50
N THR A 220 -14.92 0.46 11.41
CA THR A 220 -14.44 0.73 10.06
C THR A 220 -15.25 1.86 9.43
N ARG A 221 -14.58 2.68 8.62
CA ARG A 221 -15.12 3.91 8.03
C ARG A 221 -15.14 3.80 6.53
N VAL A 222 -16.33 3.88 5.95
CA VAL A 222 -16.53 3.78 4.51
C VAL A 222 -17.13 5.08 4.00
N TRP A 223 -16.54 5.60 2.92
CA TRP A 223 -17.14 6.70 2.18
C TRP A 223 -17.86 6.12 0.97
N GLU A 224 -19.17 6.33 0.90
CA GLU A 224 -20.00 5.73 -0.13
C GLU A 224 -21.10 6.71 -0.53
N ALA A 225 -21.30 6.87 -1.85
CA ALA A 225 -22.30 7.79 -2.41
C ALA A 225 -22.26 9.20 -1.80
N GLY A 226 -21.05 9.73 -1.52
CA GLY A 226 -20.84 11.07 -0.97
C GLY A 226 -21.06 11.20 0.54
N HIS A 227 -21.27 10.09 1.25
CA HIS A 227 -21.52 10.09 2.70
C HIS A 227 -20.54 9.18 3.43
N LEU A 228 -20.13 9.60 4.62
CA LEU A 228 -19.37 8.75 5.54
C LEU A 228 -20.33 7.88 6.35
N VAL A 229 -20.10 6.58 6.34
CA VAL A 229 -20.78 5.59 7.18
C VAL A 229 -19.74 4.90 8.06
N GLU A 230 -20.04 4.76 9.35
CA GLU A 230 -19.21 3.97 10.26
C GLU A 230 -19.91 2.65 10.56
N ALA A 231 -19.28 1.53 10.21
CA ALA A 231 -19.70 0.23 10.72
C ALA A 231 -19.09 0.03 12.10
N ARG A 232 -19.89 -0.40 13.07
CA ARG A 232 -19.50 -0.61 14.46
C ARG A 232 -19.90 -2.00 14.90
N TYR A 233 -18.91 -2.79 15.28
CA TYR A 233 -19.13 -4.13 15.82
C TYR A 233 -18.87 -4.10 17.31
N TRP A 234 -19.89 -4.42 18.12
CA TRP A 234 -19.77 -4.36 19.57
C TRP A 234 -18.82 -5.45 20.08
N ILE A 235 -17.79 -5.03 20.81
CA ILE A 235 -16.79 -5.92 21.40
C ILE A 235 -16.92 -5.96 22.92
N GLY A 236 -17.11 -4.81 23.58
CA GLY A 236 -17.27 -4.68 25.03
C GLY A 236 -16.58 -3.46 25.62
N SER A 237 -16.98 -3.09 26.84
CA SER A 237 -16.54 -1.85 27.52
C SER A 237 -16.05 -2.05 28.96
N ASP A 238 -15.88 -3.29 29.39
CA ASP A 238 -15.47 -3.65 30.75
C ASP A 238 -13.95 -3.55 30.96
N ALA A 239 -13.45 -4.10 32.08
CA ALA A 239 -12.02 -4.14 32.35
C ALA A 239 -11.26 -5.04 31.34
N PRO A 240 -9.98 -4.75 31.03
CA PRO A 240 -9.26 -5.48 29.99
C PRO A 240 -9.09 -6.99 30.25
N ASP A 241 -9.06 -7.40 31.51
CA ASP A 241 -8.80 -8.77 31.98
C ASP A 241 -10.06 -9.60 32.22
N VAL A 242 -11.26 -9.04 32.01
CA VAL A 242 -12.51 -9.80 32.14
C VAL A 242 -12.92 -10.46 30.82
N PRO A 243 -13.57 -11.63 30.87
CA PRO A 243 -14.15 -12.26 29.69
C PRO A 243 -15.23 -11.39 29.07
N VAL A 244 -15.41 -11.54 27.75
CA VAL A 244 -16.38 -10.76 27.00
C VAL A 244 -17.03 -11.58 25.89
N SER A 245 -18.27 -11.22 25.58
CA SER A 245 -19.00 -11.71 24.40
C SER A 245 -19.28 -10.55 23.47
N THR A 246 -19.02 -10.73 22.18
CA THR A 246 -19.33 -9.72 21.16
C THR A 246 -20.84 -9.52 21.04
N GLY A 247 -21.24 -8.37 20.50
CA GLY A 247 -22.64 -8.04 20.26
C GLY A 247 -22.88 -7.74 18.79
N ASP A 248 -23.89 -6.93 18.52
CA ASP A 248 -24.36 -6.69 17.16
C ASP A 248 -23.37 -5.87 16.32
N LEU A 249 -23.42 -6.08 15.00
CA LEU A 249 -22.85 -5.18 14.01
C LEU A 249 -23.92 -4.18 13.56
N ILE A 250 -23.62 -2.89 13.69
CA ILE A 250 -24.51 -1.79 13.28
C ILE A 250 -23.78 -0.81 12.37
N TRP A 251 -24.53 0.02 11.65
CA TRP A 251 -23.99 1.12 10.88
C TRP A 251 -24.55 2.43 11.40
N VAL A 252 -23.69 3.44 11.54
CA VAL A 252 -24.07 4.75 12.06
C VAL A 252 -23.59 5.87 11.13
N THR A 253 -24.29 6.99 11.16
CA THR A 253 -23.78 8.25 10.57
C THR A 253 -22.66 8.82 11.45
N PRO A 254 -21.89 9.81 10.97
CA PRO A 254 -20.83 10.45 11.77
C PRO A 254 -21.37 11.13 13.04
N GLY A 255 -22.67 11.49 13.06
CA GLY A 255 -23.36 12.02 14.23
C GLY A 255 -23.84 10.95 15.22
N GLY A 256 -23.51 9.68 15.01
CA GLY A 256 -23.88 8.56 15.88
C GLY A 256 -25.29 8.01 15.68
N ARG A 257 -26.03 8.47 14.65
CA ARG A 257 -27.38 7.95 14.37
C ARG A 257 -27.27 6.61 13.65
N GLN A 258 -27.86 5.56 14.23
CA GLN A 258 -27.97 4.25 13.60
C GLN A 258 -28.79 4.29 12.30
N LEU A 259 -28.34 3.53 11.31
CA LEU A 259 -28.95 3.38 10.00
C LEU A 259 -29.72 2.06 9.93
N ALA A 260 -30.89 2.09 9.31
CA ALA A 260 -31.53 0.87 8.82
C ALA A 260 -30.64 0.22 7.75
N LEU A 261 -30.59 -1.11 7.68
CA LEU A 261 -29.75 -1.82 6.71
C LEU A 261 -30.06 -1.44 5.27
N ALA A 262 -31.33 -1.14 4.96
CA ALA A 262 -31.76 -0.66 3.64
C ALA A 262 -31.07 0.66 3.20
N ARG A 263 -30.56 1.45 4.15
CA ARG A 263 -29.84 2.71 3.90
C ARG A 263 -28.32 2.56 3.90
N VAL A 264 -27.80 1.38 4.20
CA VAL A 264 -26.37 1.07 4.12
C VAL A 264 -26.06 0.67 2.68
N GLY A 265 -25.09 1.31 2.02
CA GLY A 265 -24.71 0.94 0.67
C GLY A 265 -23.88 -0.36 0.63
N PRO A 266 -23.71 -0.95 -0.56
CA PRO A 266 -23.06 -2.26 -0.72
C PRO A 266 -21.61 -2.30 -0.22
N VAL A 267 -20.83 -1.23 -0.40
CA VAL A 267 -19.44 -1.17 0.08
C VAL A 267 -19.40 -1.09 1.60
N ALA A 268 -20.18 -0.19 2.21
CA ALA A 268 -20.23 -0.06 3.66
C ALA A 268 -20.74 -1.33 4.35
N TYR A 269 -21.70 -2.01 3.73
CA TYR A 269 -22.20 -3.29 4.19
C TYR A 269 -21.10 -4.36 4.13
N SER A 270 -20.49 -4.57 2.97
CA SER A 270 -19.46 -5.59 2.76
C SER A 270 -18.27 -5.41 3.73
N GLU A 271 -17.80 -4.18 3.92
CA GLU A 271 -16.66 -3.89 4.79
C GLU A 271 -16.98 -4.05 6.28
N GLY A 272 -18.23 -3.74 6.69
CA GLY A 272 -18.71 -4.01 8.03
C GLY A 272 -18.76 -5.51 8.32
N MET A 273 -19.33 -6.29 7.40
CA MET A 273 -19.38 -7.75 7.48
C MET A 273 -17.97 -8.35 7.53
N ARG A 274 -17.05 -7.89 6.67
CA ARG A 274 -15.65 -8.31 6.66
C ARG A 274 -14.96 -8.07 7.99
N MET A 275 -15.14 -6.87 8.57
CA MET A 275 -14.59 -6.54 9.88
C MET A 275 -15.10 -7.50 10.96
N ALA A 276 -16.42 -7.70 11.03
CA ALA A 276 -17.03 -8.56 12.03
C ALA A 276 -16.61 -10.02 11.87
N ALA A 277 -16.61 -10.56 10.64
CA ALA A 277 -16.16 -11.92 10.33
C ALA A 277 -14.70 -12.16 10.73
N LEU A 278 -13.79 -11.25 10.36
CA LEU A 278 -12.37 -11.37 10.71
C LEU A 278 -12.16 -11.32 12.23
N ILE A 279 -12.89 -10.47 12.95
CA ILE A 279 -12.79 -10.42 14.41
C ILE A 279 -13.38 -11.70 15.03
N HIS A 280 -14.58 -12.10 14.59
CA HIS A 280 -15.30 -13.29 15.06
C HIS A 280 -14.51 -14.58 14.87
N ALA A 281 -13.72 -14.69 13.80
CA ALA A 281 -12.85 -15.85 13.55
C ALA A 281 -11.74 -16.05 14.60
N GLY A 282 -11.50 -15.08 15.49
CA GLY A 282 -10.52 -15.21 16.58
C GLY A 282 -11.10 -15.49 17.95
N ARG A 283 -12.39 -15.80 18.03
CA ARG A 283 -13.05 -16.25 19.27
C ARG A 283 -12.37 -17.50 19.82
N ALA A 284 -12.53 -17.76 21.11
CA ALA A 284 -12.18 -19.06 21.68
C ALA A 284 -12.94 -20.16 20.92
N ALA A 285 -12.28 -21.28 20.63
CA ALA A 285 -13.01 -22.45 20.15
C ALA A 285 -13.98 -22.86 21.26
N ASP A 286 -15.22 -23.16 20.90
CA ASP A 286 -16.08 -23.88 21.82
C ASP A 286 -15.38 -25.24 22.00
N ASP A 287 -14.88 -25.52 23.21
CA ASP A 287 -14.53 -26.89 23.57
C ASP A 287 -15.84 -27.66 23.42
N GLU A 288 -15.98 -28.44 22.34
CA GLU A 288 -17.06 -29.40 22.21
C GLU A 288 -17.03 -30.22 23.50
N GLU A 289 -18.03 -30.01 24.37
CA GLU A 289 -18.24 -30.83 25.55
C GLU A 289 -18.24 -32.29 25.05
N GLU A 290 -17.16 -33.02 25.36
CA GLU A 290 -17.15 -34.48 25.27
C GLU A 290 -18.29 -34.95 26.19
N ASP A 291 -19.47 -35.16 25.60
CA ASP A 291 -20.59 -35.85 26.20
C ASP A 291 -20.09 -37.22 26.69
N ALA A 292 -19.88 -37.32 28.01
CA ALA A 292 -19.50 -38.54 28.73
C ALA A 292 -20.70 -39.19 29.41
#